data_AF-A0A523RFB5-F1
#
_entry.id   AF-A0A523RFB5-F1
#
_cell.length_a   1.000
_cell.length_b   1.000
_cell.length_c   1.000
_cell.angle_alpha   90.00
_cell.angle_beta   90.00
_cell.angle_gamma   90.00
#
_symmetry.space_group_name_H-M   'P 1'
#
loop_
_entity.id
_entity.type
_entity.pdbx_description
1 polymer ?
#
loop_
_entity_poly.entity_id
_entity_poly.type
_entity_poly.pdbx_seq_one_letter_code
_entity_poly.pdbx_strand_id
1 'polypeptide(L)'
;MSAEVAYAPPPVPEPPKHFATLLIGIVLVVVGAILINQGMNVVQTSNALMVGIGLLAAGALLVFAGGSRVWPGKPLVNTALLASGIILLLAGGTQLAEDWGQAAYAVVLTLVGIVLIVIGVQIARQSWKKYVDR
;
A
#
# COMPACT_ATOMS: atom_id res chain seq x y z
N MET A 1 51.67 -7.42 -37.98
CA MET A 1 50.41 -8.12 -37.65
C MET A 1 49.50 -7.09 -36.99
N SER A 2 48.50 -6.60 -37.72
CA SER A 2 47.54 -5.61 -37.21
C SER A 2 46.50 -6.34 -36.38
N ALA A 3 46.42 -6.03 -35.08
CA ALA A 3 45.41 -6.57 -34.20
C ALA A 3 44.04 -5.99 -34.61
N GLU A 4 43.17 -6.86 -35.10
CA GLU A 4 41.78 -6.56 -35.42
C GLU A 4 41.05 -6.30 -34.09
N VAL A 5 40.84 -5.03 -33.76
CA VAL A 5 40.08 -4.62 -32.58
C VAL A 5 38.63 -4.99 -32.83
N ALA A 6 38.18 -6.09 -32.21
CA ALA A 6 36.80 -6.53 -32.25
C ALA A 6 35.88 -5.36 -31.80
N TYR A 7 35.04 -4.89 -32.72
CA TYR A 7 34.02 -3.89 -32.42
C TYR A 7 32.99 -4.49 -31.47
N ALA A 8 33.03 -4.09 -30.19
CA ALA A 8 31.96 -4.34 -29.26
C ALA A 8 30.85 -3.31 -29.53
N PRO A 9 29.64 -3.72 -29.96
CA PRO A 9 28.56 -2.77 -30.16
C PRO A 9 28.27 -2.04 -28.84
N PRO A 10 28.00 -0.71 -28.87
CA PRO A 10 27.71 0.05 -27.68
C PRO A 10 26.53 -0.60 -26.94
N PRO A 11 26.60 -0.73 -25.60
CA PRO A 11 25.53 -1.34 -24.82
C PRO A 11 24.22 -0.63 -25.14
N VAL A 12 23.26 -1.39 -25.66
CA VAL A 12 21.90 -0.91 -25.94
C VAL A 12 21.35 -0.37 -24.62
N PRO A 13 20.85 0.88 -24.55
CA PRO A 13 20.24 1.40 -23.34
C PRO A 13 19.09 0.48 -22.96
N GLU A 14 19.22 -0.25 -21.85
CA GLU A 14 18.10 -1.03 -21.35
C GLU A 14 16.92 -0.07 -21.12
N PRO A 15 15.69 -0.40 -21.56
CA PRO A 15 14.53 0.42 -21.23
C PRO A 15 14.47 0.60 -19.71
N PRO A 16 13.90 1.70 -19.20
CA PRO A 16 13.90 2.00 -17.77
C PRO A 16 12.99 1.01 -17.03
N LYS A 17 13.45 -0.22 -16.83
CA LYS A 17 12.77 -1.33 -16.16
C LYS A 17 12.30 -0.90 -14.77
N HIS A 18 13.07 -0.01 -14.12
CA HIS A 18 12.74 0.57 -12.81
C HIS A 18 11.56 1.56 -12.85
N PHE A 19 11.39 2.29 -13.96
CA PHE A 19 10.23 3.15 -14.15
C PHE A 19 8.97 2.32 -14.36
N ALA A 20 9.04 1.27 -15.18
CA ALA A 20 7.92 0.34 -15.37
C ALA A 20 7.51 -0.36 -14.06
N THR A 21 8.46 -0.83 -13.24
CA THR A 21 8.13 -1.43 -11.94
C THR A 21 7.59 -0.43 -10.94
N LEU A 22 8.02 0.83 -11.00
CA LEU A 22 7.43 1.90 -10.21
C LEU A 22 5.96 2.13 -10.58
N LEU A 23 5.63 2.17 -11.87
CA LEU A 23 4.25 2.28 -12.34
C LEU A 23 3.39 1.10 -11.87
N ILE A 24 3.90 -0.13 -11.92
CA ILE A 24 3.19 -1.31 -11.39
C ILE A 24 2.89 -1.12 -9.89
N GLY A 25 3.86 -0.63 -9.11
CA GLY A 25 3.65 -0.32 -7.69
C GLY A 25 2.52 0.69 -7.47
N ILE A 26 2.48 1.78 -8.26
CA ILE A 26 1.41 2.79 -8.19
C ILE A 26 0.05 2.18 -8.56
N VAL A 27 -0.01 1.39 -9.64
CA VAL A 27 -1.25 0.74 -10.07
C VAL A 27 -1.81 -0.17 -8.96
N LEU A 28 -0.95 -0.93 -8.28
CA LEU A 28 -1.38 -1.77 -7.15
C LEU A 28 -1.97 -0.96 -6.00
N VAL A 29 -1.41 0.23 -5.70
CA VAL A 29 -1.98 1.14 -4.70
C VAL A 29 -3.35 1.64 -5.12
N VAL A 30 -3.51 2.02 -6.39
CA VAL A 30 -4.80 2.49 -6.94
C VAL A 30 -5.85 1.39 -6.89
N VAL A 31 -5.51 0.17 -7.33
CA VAL A 31 -6.42 -0.98 -7.28
C VAL A 31 -6.80 -1.30 -5.84
N GLY A 32 -5.84 -1.25 -4.91
CA GLY A 32 -6.12 -1.48 -3.49
C GLY A 32 -7.08 -0.44 -2.90
N ALA A 33 -6.93 0.85 -3.26
CA ALA A 33 -7.85 1.90 -2.85
C ALA A 33 -9.27 1.68 -3.41
N ILE A 34 -9.39 1.23 -4.66
CA ILE A 34 -10.68 0.88 -5.27
C ILE A 34 -11.33 -0.28 -4.53
N LEU A 35 -10.59 -1.32 -4.14
CA LEU A 35 -11.14 -2.45 -3.39
C LEU A 35 -11.65 -2.04 -2.01
N ILE A 36 -10.94 -1.14 -1.31
CA ILE A 36 -11.43 -0.58 -0.04
C ILE A 36 -12.75 0.17 -0.26
N ASN A 37 -12.84 0.99 -1.33
CA ASN A 37 -14.06 1.70 -1.68
C ASN A 37 -15.23 0.75 -2.01
N GLN A 38 -14.95 -0.33 -2.74
CA GLN A 38 -15.93 -1.40 -3.00
C GLN A 38 -16.38 -2.06 -1.69
N GLY A 39 -15.46 -2.33 -0.75
CA GLY A 39 -15.77 -2.84 0.58
C GLY A 39 -16.73 -1.93 1.35
N MET A 40 -16.52 -0.61 1.33
CA MET A 40 -17.44 0.35 1.95
C MET A 40 -18.82 0.37 1.26
N ASN A 41 -18.85 0.31 -0.07
CA ASN A 41 -20.11 0.30 -0.83
C ASN A 41 -20.98 -0.94 -0.55
N VAL A 42 -20.37 -2.09 -0.25
CA VAL A 42 -21.11 -3.32 0.14
C VAL A 42 -21.92 -3.14 1.42
N VAL A 43 -21.40 -2.33 2.36
CA VAL A 43 -22.02 -2.08 3.67
C VAL A 43 -22.69 -0.73 3.77
N GLN A 44 -22.92 -0.04 2.64
CA GLN A 44 -23.49 1.31 2.59
C GLN A 44 -24.86 1.45 3.27
N THR A 45 -25.56 0.34 3.49
CA THR A 45 -26.85 0.31 4.19
C THR A 45 -26.74 0.55 5.68
N SER A 46 -25.55 0.39 6.27
CA SER A 46 -25.28 0.66 7.69
C SER A 46 -24.12 1.65 7.83
N ASN A 47 -24.43 2.83 8.38
CA ASN A 47 -23.42 3.83 8.69
C ASN A 47 -22.37 3.28 9.66
N ALA A 48 -22.76 2.45 10.63
CA ALA A 48 -21.84 1.86 11.60
C ALA A 48 -20.83 0.94 10.91
N LEU A 49 -21.30 0.04 10.02
CA LEU A 49 -20.41 -0.85 9.27
C LEU A 49 -19.50 -0.08 8.30
N MET A 50 -20.03 0.93 7.62
CA MET A 50 -19.24 1.77 6.71
C MET A 50 -18.11 2.50 7.45
N VAL A 51 -18.41 3.09 8.61
CA VAL A 51 -17.39 3.71 9.46
C VAL A 51 -16.41 2.65 9.97
N GLY A 52 -16.89 1.46 10.35
CA GLY A 52 -16.04 0.36 10.82
C GLY A 52 -15.02 -0.09 9.78
N ILE A 53 -15.45 -0.25 8.52
CA ILE A 53 -14.57 -0.56 7.38
C ILE A 53 -13.58 0.57 7.11
N GLY A 54 -14.04 1.82 7.13
CA GLY A 54 -13.18 2.99 6.93
C GLY A 54 -12.10 3.11 8.02
N LEU A 55 -12.48 2.89 9.28
CA LEU A 55 -11.57 2.86 10.42
C LEU A 55 -10.57 1.70 10.33
N LEU A 56 -11.02 0.52 9.87
CA LEU A 56 -10.15 -0.63 9.64
C LEU A 56 -9.09 -0.31 8.57
N ALA A 57 -9.51 0.26 7.44
CA ALA A 57 -8.62 0.69 6.38
C ALA A 57 -7.62 1.75 6.84
N ALA A 58 -8.11 2.84 7.45
CA ALA A 58 -7.26 3.92 7.95
C ALA A 58 -6.30 3.43 9.03
N GLY A 59 -6.78 2.62 9.98
CA GLY A 59 -5.99 2.06 11.06
C GLY A 59 -4.86 1.18 10.54
N ALA A 60 -5.14 0.26 9.62
CA ALA A 60 -4.13 -0.61 9.03
C ALA A 60 -3.05 0.18 8.26
N LEU A 61 -3.45 1.20 7.49
CA LEU A 61 -2.51 2.04 6.74
C LEU A 61 -1.64 2.91 7.67
N LEU A 62 -2.19 3.40 8.78
CA LEU A 62 -1.44 4.16 9.78
C LEU A 62 -0.45 3.29 10.55
N VAL A 63 -0.83 2.07 10.92
CA VAL A 63 0.09 1.08 11.49
C VAL A 63 1.23 0.77 10.51
N PHE A 64 0.90 0.56 9.23
CA PHE A 64 1.90 0.34 8.19
C PHE A 64 2.84 1.55 8.03
N ALA A 65 2.31 2.78 8.03
CA ALA A 65 3.09 4.00 7.92
C ALA A 65 4.03 4.20 9.13
N GLY A 66 3.51 4.01 10.35
CA GLY A 66 4.31 4.08 11.57
C GLY A 66 5.40 3.01 11.63
N GLY A 67 5.05 1.76 11.31
CA GLY A 67 6.00 0.63 11.28
C GLY A 67 7.07 0.77 10.21
N SER A 68 6.72 1.32 9.05
CA SER A 68 7.65 1.60 7.94
C SER A 68 8.56 2.79 8.19
N ARG A 69 8.36 3.52 9.30
CA ARG A 69 9.08 4.74 9.68
C ARG A 69 9.10 5.78 8.56
N VAL A 70 7.91 6.13 8.05
CA VAL A 70 7.74 7.06 6.93
C VAL A 70 8.40 8.42 7.17
N TRP A 71 8.49 8.87 8.43
CA TRP A 71 9.29 10.03 8.81
C TRP A 71 10.64 9.64 9.45
N PRO A 72 11.73 9.56 8.66
CA PRO A 72 13.06 9.29 9.21
C PRO A 72 13.50 10.43 10.15
N GLY A 73 14.13 10.09 11.27
CA GLY A 73 14.61 11.06 12.26
C GLY A 73 13.54 11.62 13.21
N LYS A 74 12.26 11.28 13.03
CA LYS A 74 11.17 11.68 13.94
C LYS A 74 10.47 10.45 14.57
N PRO A 75 11.10 9.77 15.55
CA PRO A 75 10.54 8.55 16.14
C PRO A 75 9.18 8.79 16.80
N LEU A 76 9.00 9.94 17.47
CA LEU A 76 7.73 10.34 18.08
C LEU A 76 6.56 10.36 17.08
N VAL A 77 6.78 10.86 15.86
CA VAL A 77 5.74 10.91 14.82
C VAL A 77 5.38 9.52 14.36
N ASN A 78 6.36 8.65 14.12
CA ASN A 78 6.11 7.26 13.70
C ASN A 78 5.39 6.47 14.80
N THR A 79 5.75 6.66 16.06
CA THR A 79 5.07 6.03 17.21
C THR A 79 3.64 6.54 17.34
N ALA A 80 3.40 7.84 17.15
CA ALA A 80 2.06 8.40 17.17
C ALA A 80 1.18 7.81 16.05
N LEU A 81 1.71 7.73 14.82
CA LEU A 81 1.01 7.09 13.69
C LEU A 81 0.65 5.62 14.00
N LEU A 82 1.59 4.87 14.57
CA LEU A 82 1.38 3.47 14.95
C LEU A 82 0.32 3.34 16.04
N ALA A 83 0.40 4.16 17.09
CA ALA A 83 -0.57 4.16 18.20
C ALA A 83 -1.97 4.56 17.73
N SER A 84 -2.10 5.64 16.95
CA SER A 84 -3.37 6.05 16.35
C SER A 84 -3.94 4.96 15.45
N GLY A 85 -3.09 4.30 14.65
CA GLY A 85 -3.52 3.18 13.82
C GLY A 85 -4.12 2.03 14.62
N ILE A 86 -3.50 1.63 15.73
CA ILE A 86 -4.03 0.59 16.63
C ILE A 86 -5.38 1.01 17.24
N ILE A 87 -5.50 2.25 17.70
CA ILE A 87 -6.75 2.77 18.27
C ILE A 87 -7.89 2.69 17.25
N LEU A 88 -7.62 3.08 15.99
CA LEU A 88 -8.61 3.03 14.92
C LEU A 88 -9.01 1.60 14.55
N LEU A 89 -8.06 0.65 14.57
CA LEU A 89 -8.36 -0.76 14.36
C LEU A 89 -9.29 -1.32 15.44
N LEU A 90 -9.06 -0.97 16.71
CA LEU A 90 -9.92 -1.38 17.82
C LEU A 90 -11.32 -0.78 17.68
N ALA A 91 -11.42 0.53 17.40
CA ALA A 91 -12.69 1.21 17.18
C ALA A 91 -13.45 0.65 15.96
N GLY A 92 -12.76 0.37 14.86
CA GLY A 92 -13.35 -0.26 13.68
C GLY A 92 -13.86 -1.67 13.98
N GLY A 93 -13.09 -2.46 14.73
CA GLY A 93 -13.50 -3.80 15.18
C GLY A 93 -14.77 -3.79 16.01
N THR A 94 -14.95 -2.81 16.91
CA THR A 94 -16.20 -2.70 17.69
C THR A 94 -17.43 -2.39 16.84
N GLN A 95 -17.28 -1.63 15.76
CA GLN A 95 -18.39 -1.29 14.86
C GLN A 95 -18.73 -2.43 13.89
N LEU A 96 -17.74 -3.24 13.51
CA LEU A 96 -17.92 -4.41 12.67
C LEU A 96 -18.58 -5.59 13.42
N ALA A 97 -18.56 -5.58 14.75
CA ALA A 97 -19.14 -6.63 15.58
C ALA A 97 -20.68 -6.64 15.58
N GLU A 98 -21.31 -5.57 15.08
CA GLU A 98 -22.76 -5.36 15.13
C GLU A 98 -23.52 -6.25 14.13
N ASP A 99 -22.95 -6.54 12.95
CA ASP A 99 -23.58 -7.39 11.94
C ASP A 99 -22.56 -8.13 11.04
N TRP A 100 -22.08 -9.28 11.53
CA TRP A 100 -21.00 -10.05 10.91
C TRP A 100 -21.32 -10.60 9.52
N GLY A 101 -22.59 -10.91 9.24
CA GLY A 101 -23.00 -11.57 8.00
C GLY A 101 -22.78 -10.69 6.77
N GLN A 102 -23.14 -9.41 6.88
CA GLN A 102 -22.94 -8.43 5.81
C GLN A 102 -21.52 -7.85 5.82
N ALA A 103 -20.89 -7.75 7.00
CA ALA A 103 -19.54 -7.20 7.15
C ALA A 103 -18.44 -8.10 6.56
N ALA A 104 -18.59 -9.42 6.57
CA ALA A 104 -17.52 -10.34 6.20
C ALA A 104 -16.95 -10.09 4.79
N TYR A 105 -17.81 -9.91 3.78
CA TYR A 105 -17.35 -9.67 2.41
C TYR A 105 -16.64 -8.31 2.28
N ALA A 106 -17.17 -7.27 2.94
CA ALA A 106 -16.55 -5.95 2.96
C ALA A 106 -15.19 -5.95 3.66
N VAL A 107 -15.06 -6.68 4.78
CA VAL A 107 -13.79 -6.86 5.50
C VAL A 107 -12.77 -7.54 4.59
N VAL A 108 -13.16 -8.62 3.90
CA VAL A 108 -12.25 -9.32 2.96
C VAL A 108 -11.78 -8.40 1.86
N LEU A 109 -12.69 -7.67 1.18
CA LEU A 109 -12.31 -6.69 0.15
C LEU A 109 -11.35 -5.63 0.68
N THR A 110 -11.60 -5.13 1.88
CA THR A 110 -10.78 -4.11 2.53
C THR A 110 -9.39 -4.65 2.86
N LEU A 111 -9.30 -5.86 3.41
CA LEU A 111 -8.02 -6.52 3.69
C LEU A 111 -7.20 -6.77 2.43
N VAL A 112 -7.83 -7.26 1.36
CA VAL A 112 -7.17 -7.43 0.07
C VAL A 112 -6.67 -6.08 -0.46
N GLY A 113 -7.49 -5.03 -0.36
CA GLY A 113 -7.09 -3.69 -0.76
C GLY A 113 -5.89 -3.15 0.02
N ILE A 114 -5.87 -3.33 1.35
CA ILE A 114 -4.73 -2.98 2.20
C ILE A 114 -3.46 -3.73 1.77
N VAL A 115 -3.56 -5.04 1.54
CA VAL A 115 -2.41 -5.85 1.10
C VAL A 115 -1.86 -5.35 -0.23
N LEU A 116 -2.72 -5.04 -1.20
CA LEU A 116 -2.29 -4.47 -2.48
C LEU A 116 -1.60 -3.12 -2.32
N ILE A 117 -2.12 -2.24 -1.44
CA ILE A 117 -1.48 -0.95 -1.14
C ILE A 117 -0.09 -1.18 -0.53
N VAL A 118 0.02 -2.04 0.48
CA VAL A 118 1.30 -2.34 1.16
C VAL A 118 2.34 -2.87 0.17
N ILE A 119 1.96 -3.84 -0.66
CA ILE A 119 2.84 -4.42 -1.69
C ILE A 119 3.21 -3.35 -2.72
N GLY A 120 2.22 -2.59 -3.22
CA GLY A 120 2.44 -1.53 -4.20
C GLY A 120 3.40 -0.46 -3.71
N VAL A 121 3.25 0.00 -2.46
CA VAL A 121 4.16 0.95 -1.81
C VAL A 121 5.57 0.37 -1.68
N GLN A 122 5.72 -0.90 -1.28
CA GLN A 122 7.04 -1.53 -1.19
C GLN A 122 7.73 -1.64 -2.55
N ILE A 123 7.00 -2.06 -3.59
CA ILE A 123 7.52 -2.15 -4.97
C ILE A 123 7.93 -0.76 -5.48
N ALA A 124 7.07 0.24 -5.28
CA ALA A 124 7.35 1.62 -5.69
C ALA A 124 8.58 2.17 -4.96
N ARG A 125 8.69 1.96 -3.65
CA ARG A 125 9.85 2.39 -2.83
C ARG A 125 11.15 1.74 -3.29
N GLN A 126 11.14 0.42 -3.52
CA GLN A 126 12.32 -0.31 -4.00
C GLN A 126 12.74 0.13 -5.40
N SER A 127 11.77 0.33 -6.30
CA SER A 127 12.02 0.77 -7.67
C SER A 127 12.54 2.20 -7.71
N TRP A 128 11.99 3.10 -6.90
CA TRP A 128 12.45 4.48 -6.76
C TRP A 128 13.89 4.55 -6.28
N LYS A 129 14.25 3.80 -5.24
CA LYS A 129 15.63 3.75 -4.75
C LYS A 129 16.60 3.34 -5.87
N LYS A 130 16.28 2.28 -6.61
CA LYS A 130 17.09 1.82 -7.76
C LYS A 130 17.11 2.79 -8.94
N TYR A 131 16.09 3.64 -9.08
CA TYR A 131 16.01 4.64 -10.13
C TYR A 131 16.83 5.90 -9.81
N VAL A 132 16.82 6.35 -8.56
CA VAL A 132 17.58 7.53 -8.09
C VAL A 132 19.07 7.22 -7.87
N ASP A 133 19.41 5.98 -7.53
CA ASP A 133 20.81 5.55 -7.38
C ASP A 133 21.53 5.30 -8.73
N ARG A 134 20.88 5.58 -9.88
CA ARG A 134 21.47 5.54 -11.24
C ARG A 134 21.90 6.93 -11.69
#